data_AF-A0A4R4G3Z1-F1
#
_entry.id   AF-A0A4R4G3Z1-F1
#
_cell.length_a   1.000
_cell.length_b   1.000
_cell.length_c   1.000
_cell.angle_alpha   90.00
_cell.angle_beta   90.00
_cell.angle_gamma   90.00
#
_symmetry.space_group_name_H-M   'P 1'
#
loop_
_entity.id
_entity.type
_entity.pdbx_description
1 polymer ?
#
loop_
_entity_poly.entity_id
_entity_poly.type
_entity_poly.pdbx_seq_one_letter_code
_entity_poly.pdbx_strand_id
1 'polypeptide(L)'
;MLTSPFFRRSPKGSPLRFPLACALLVLGISGCAEVFPAYDFGTKSIVSPSATTKAKMIPLENPMPVRTIETYDPVLKKRVETDVLSLSSAEIRKRLTSTETIVTIEKRDKSGSLSYFGSGGKVSRGSYKVTFDYVNYTTQNLSFNGSGKTSALGRIGVGLRIIADLETSADGVDLSGLLPIGLAAQDEKVTGRLSFLVYGISNDKVAMSVPSQSILDVSSIQKSFEAAAAVRVLFGLEETQLEPYLIGIADVVPSVAYDAMQAGTLKLLY
;
A
#
# COMPACT_ATOMS: atom_id res chain seq x y z
N MET A 1 -38.45 12.37 61.35
CA MET A 1 -38.36 13.45 62.37
C MET A 1 -37.40 14.49 61.81
N LEU A 2 -37.72 15.73 61.44
CA LEU A 2 -38.91 16.58 61.58
C LEU A 2 -39.05 17.48 60.32
N THR A 3 -40.30 17.62 59.86
CA THR A 3 -41.01 18.86 59.42
C THR A 3 -40.57 19.68 58.20
N SER A 4 -41.46 19.66 57.19
CA SER A 4 -41.83 20.74 56.25
C SER A 4 -42.36 22.00 56.98
N PRO A 5 -42.60 23.16 56.30
CA PRO A 5 -43.91 23.38 55.66
C PRO A 5 -43.97 24.33 54.43
N PHE A 6 -45.02 24.11 53.61
CA PHE A 6 -45.93 25.10 52.98
C PHE A 6 -45.39 26.16 51.98
N PHE A 7 -46.07 26.63 50.93
CA PHE A 7 -47.26 26.27 50.15
C PHE A 7 -47.42 27.36 49.06
N ARG A 8 -47.97 26.97 47.90
CA ARG A 8 -48.93 27.74 47.06
C ARG A 8 -48.47 28.51 45.80
N ARG A 9 -49.11 28.06 44.70
CA ARG A 9 -49.79 28.77 43.58
C ARG A 9 -49.03 29.08 42.28
N SER A 10 -49.38 28.27 41.26
CA SER A 10 -49.49 28.62 39.82
C SER A 10 -50.64 29.64 39.60
N PRO A 11 -50.73 30.39 38.46
CA PRO A 11 -51.36 29.84 37.24
C PRO A 11 -50.94 30.46 35.86
N LYS A 12 -51.31 29.74 34.78
CA LYS A 12 -51.60 30.18 33.38
C LYS A 12 -50.39 30.54 32.47
N GLY A 13 -50.31 30.13 31.19
CA GLY A 13 -51.27 29.45 30.31
C GLY A 13 -50.62 28.89 29.02
N SER A 14 -51.33 27.94 28.42
CA SER A 14 -51.12 27.19 27.17
C SER A 14 -51.76 27.91 25.95
N PRO A 15 -52.01 27.30 24.76
CA PRO A 15 -51.48 26.12 24.02
C PRO A 15 -51.24 26.40 22.49
N LEU A 16 -50.80 25.40 21.69
CA LEU A 16 -51.27 24.97 20.32
C LEU A 16 -50.11 24.24 19.58
N ARG A 17 -50.10 22.90 19.34
CA ARG A 17 -50.81 22.03 18.35
C ARG A 17 -50.38 22.19 16.86
N PHE A 18 -49.55 21.23 16.37
CA PHE A 18 -49.59 20.35 15.15
C PHE A 18 -50.24 20.83 13.81
N PRO A 19 -50.09 20.18 12.61
CA PRO A 19 -49.40 18.91 12.24
C PRO A 19 -48.65 18.83 10.86
N LEU A 20 -48.03 17.67 10.65
CA LEU A 20 -47.88 16.83 9.44
C LEU A 20 -48.69 17.19 8.16
N ALA A 21 -48.04 17.14 6.99
CA ALA A 21 -48.69 16.82 5.71
C ALA A 21 -47.74 16.06 4.77
N CYS A 22 -48.28 15.00 4.18
CA CYS A 22 -47.67 14.03 3.27
C CYS A 22 -48.04 14.41 1.82
N ALA A 23 -47.16 14.18 0.83
CA ALA A 23 -47.53 14.25 -0.59
C ALA A 23 -46.70 13.28 -1.45
N LEU A 24 -47.39 12.76 -2.46
CA LEU A 24 -47.18 11.52 -3.22
C LEU A 24 -45.99 11.45 -4.20
N LEU A 25 -45.65 10.19 -4.45
CA LEU A 25 -44.88 9.51 -5.50
C LEU A 25 -45.36 9.80 -6.95
N VAL A 26 -44.44 9.79 -7.95
CA VAL A 26 -44.39 8.85 -9.12
C VAL A 26 -43.45 9.35 -10.25
N LEU A 27 -42.38 8.56 -10.46
CA LEU A 27 -41.70 8.08 -11.68
C LEU A 27 -41.37 8.99 -12.87
N GLY A 28 -40.11 8.90 -13.31
CA GLY A 28 -39.77 8.97 -14.74
C GLY A 28 -38.32 9.25 -15.10
N ILE A 29 -37.38 8.31 -14.87
CA ILE A 29 -36.16 8.22 -15.71
C ILE A 29 -35.71 6.75 -15.82
N SER A 30 -36.11 6.07 -16.91
CA SER A 30 -35.34 4.97 -17.50
C SER A 30 -34.14 5.61 -18.21
N GLY A 31 -32.90 5.16 -18.14
CA GLY A 31 -32.35 3.82 -17.92
C GLY A 31 -31.01 3.86 -18.64
N CYS A 32 -29.90 3.97 -17.89
CA CYS A 32 -28.58 3.68 -18.41
C CYS A 32 -28.18 2.33 -17.84
N ALA A 33 -27.81 1.42 -18.74
CA ALA A 33 -27.35 0.09 -18.41
C ALA A 33 -26.13 0.15 -17.49
N GLU A 34 -26.24 -0.45 -16.32
CA GLU A 34 -25.09 -0.96 -15.58
C GLU A 34 -25.09 -2.48 -15.76
N VAL A 35 -24.00 -3.06 -16.27
CA VAL A 35 -23.34 -4.24 -15.67
C VAL A 35 -21.92 -4.32 -16.22
N PHE A 36 -20.95 -3.82 -15.45
CA PHE A 36 -19.70 -4.51 -15.11
C PHE A 36 -19.22 -3.90 -13.79
N PRO A 37 -18.94 -4.68 -12.72
CA PRO A 37 -18.51 -4.10 -11.46
C PRO A 37 -17.13 -3.48 -11.63
N ALA A 38 -17.06 -2.15 -11.48
CA ALA A 38 -15.79 -1.47 -11.22
C ALA A 38 -15.20 -2.05 -9.93
N TYR A 39 -13.94 -2.46 -9.99
CA TYR A 39 -13.16 -2.85 -8.83
C TYR A 39 -13.08 -1.65 -7.88
N ASP A 40 -13.85 -1.67 -6.80
CA ASP A 40 -13.90 -0.60 -5.79
C ASP A 40 -12.60 -0.60 -4.99
N PHE A 41 -11.63 0.19 -5.45
CA PHE A 41 -10.53 0.66 -4.60
C PHE A 41 -11.16 1.57 -3.55
N GLY A 42 -11.46 0.98 -2.39
CA GLY A 42 -12.15 1.59 -1.25
C GLY A 42 -12.05 3.11 -1.19
N THR A 43 -13.19 3.75 -1.37
CA THR A 43 -13.39 5.19 -1.26
C THR A 43 -13.11 5.67 0.18
N LYS A 44 -11.84 5.92 0.54
CA LYS A 44 -11.42 6.87 1.58
C LYS A 44 -9.90 7.08 1.64
N SER A 45 -9.50 8.30 1.26
CA SER A 45 -8.28 9.03 1.65
C SER A 45 -6.93 8.32 1.53
N ILE A 46 -6.29 8.48 0.37
CA ILE A 46 -4.87 8.16 0.20
C ILE A 46 -4.10 9.48 0.13
N VAL A 47 -3.46 9.78 1.25
CA VAL A 47 -2.45 10.82 1.50
C VAL A 47 -2.86 12.21 2.02
N SER A 48 -2.36 12.55 3.21
CA SER A 48 -2.33 13.90 3.76
C SER A 48 -1.43 14.84 2.91
N PRO A 49 -1.90 16.05 2.54
CA PRO A 49 -1.15 17.02 1.74
C PRO A 49 0.07 17.63 2.45
N SER A 50 0.34 17.27 3.71
CA SER A 50 1.43 17.85 4.50
C SER A 50 2.81 17.20 4.27
N ALA A 51 2.92 16.12 3.50
CA ALA A 51 4.20 15.46 3.24
C ALA A 51 4.94 16.15 2.07
N THR A 52 5.79 17.13 2.39
CA THR A 52 6.68 17.81 1.43
C THR A 52 7.86 16.95 0.96
N THR A 53 8.10 15.80 1.59
CA THR A 53 9.18 14.87 1.20
C THR A 53 8.62 13.80 0.28
N LYS A 54 9.12 13.73 -0.95
CA LYS A 54 8.76 12.67 -1.90
C LYS A 54 9.08 11.30 -1.29
N ALA A 55 8.07 10.44 -1.13
CA ALA A 55 8.31 9.04 -0.82
C ALA A 55 9.13 8.41 -1.96
N LYS A 56 10.10 7.56 -1.62
CA LYS A 56 10.94 6.88 -2.62
C LYS A 56 10.10 6.00 -3.55
N MET A 57 9.04 5.43 -2.98
CA MET A 57 7.97 4.70 -3.67
C MET A 57 6.73 4.73 -2.77
N ILE A 58 5.57 4.86 -3.38
CA ILE A 58 4.28 4.54 -2.77
C ILE A 58 3.97 3.09 -3.16
N PRO A 59 4.04 2.13 -2.22
CA PRO A 59 3.78 0.73 -2.52
C PRO A 59 2.30 0.55 -2.86
N LEU A 60 2.01 -0.33 -3.82
CA LEU A 60 0.67 -0.90 -3.93
C LEU A 60 0.42 -1.76 -2.70
N GLU A 61 -0.80 -1.81 -2.17
CA GLU A 61 -1.09 -2.71 -1.03
C GLU A 61 -0.74 -4.16 -1.40
N ASN A 62 -1.24 -4.60 -2.55
CA ASN A 62 -0.92 -5.88 -3.15
C ASN A 62 -0.20 -5.62 -4.50
N PRO A 63 1.03 -6.12 -4.70
CA PRO A 63 1.64 -6.14 -6.02
C PRO A 63 0.71 -6.83 -7.03
N MET A 64 0.67 -6.35 -8.27
CA MET A 64 -0.21 -6.90 -9.31
C MET A 64 0.58 -7.31 -10.55
N PRO A 65 0.32 -8.48 -11.17
CA PRO A 65 1.08 -8.96 -12.33
C PRO A 65 0.90 -8.00 -13.52
N VAL A 66 1.98 -7.61 -14.19
CA VAL A 66 1.87 -6.73 -15.36
C VAL A 66 1.71 -7.53 -16.65
N ARG A 67 0.90 -7.01 -17.56
CA ARG A 67 0.71 -7.58 -18.90
C ARG A 67 1.90 -7.31 -19.81
N THR A 68 2.47 -6.12 -19.75
CA THR A 68 3.55 -5.70 -20.66
C THR A 68 4.78 -5.18 -19.94
N ILE A 69 5.93 -5.33 -20.61
CA ILE A 69 7.21 -4.74 -20.20
C ILE A 69 7.91 -4.08 -21.39
N GLU A 70 8.60 -2.95 -21.16
CA GLU A 70 9.41 -2.30 -22.19
C GLU A 70 10.58 -3.20 -22.61
N THR A 71 10.68 -3.49 -23.91
CA THR A 71 11.83 -4.15 -24.53
C THR A 71 12.39 -3.29 -25.67
N TYR A 72 13.54 -3.67 -26.22
CA TYR A 72 14.12 -3.02 -27.40
C TYR A 72 13.91 -3.90 -28.63
N ASP A 73 13.21 -3.36 -29.62
CA ASP A 73 13.04 -3.99 -30.93
C ASP A 73 14.23 -3.61 -31.83
N PRO A 74 15.09 -4.57 -32.24
CA PRO A 74 16.26 -4.28 -33.06
C PRO A 74 15.92 -3.91 -34.50
N VAL A 75 14.75 -4.32 -35.01
CA VAL A 75 14.28 -4.02 -36.36
C VAL A 75 13.75 -2.59 -36.42
N LEU A 76 12.88 -2.23 -35.47
CA LEU A 76 12.30 -0.89 -35.37
C LEU A 76 13.25 0.12 -34.71
N LYS A 77 14.36 -0.35 -34.14
CA LYS A 77 15.39 0.42 -33.41
C LYS A 77 14.81 1.32 -32.30
N LYS A 78 13.72 0.89 -31.68
CA LYS A 78 13.00 1.65 -30.64
C LYS A 78 12.56 0.74 -29.50
N ARG A 79 12.20 1.36 -28.38
CA ARG A 79 11.54 0.62 -27.30
C ARG A 79 10.08 0.32 -27.67
N VAL A 80 9.64 -0.88 -27.34
CA VAL A 80 8.27 -1.35 -27.58
C VAL A 80 7.74 -2.02 -26.31
N GLU A 81 6.43 -1.99 -26.11
CA GLU A 81 5.78 -2.77 -25.07
C GLU A 81 5.64 -4.22 -25.56
N THR A 82 6.10 -5.17 -24.76
CA THR A 82 6.07 -6.61 -25.08
C THR A 82 5.30 -7.35 -24.03
N ASP A 83 4.46 -8.30 -24.44
CA ASP A 83 3.70 -9.16 -23.53
C ASP A 83 4.66 -9.98 -22.65
N VAL A 84 4.49 -9.90 -21.34
CA VAL A 84 5.32 -10.61 -20.36
C VAL A 84 5.32 -12.12 -20.61
N LEU A 85 4.17 -12.69 -20.98
CA LEU A 85 4.03 -14.13 -21.20
C LEU A 85 4.74 -14.61 -22.47
N SER A 86 5.15 -13.69 -23.35
CA SER A 86 5.97 -14.00 -24.52
C SER A 86 7.47 -14.09 -24.22
N LEU A 87 7.90 -13.67 -23.02
CA LEU A 87 9.30 -13.63 -22.61
C LEU A 87 9.67 -14.84 -21.76
N SER A 88 10.88 -15.34 -21.94
CA SER A 88 11.46 -16.30 -21.01
C SER A 88 11.85 -15.64 -19.69
N SER A 89 11.87 -16.42 -18.61
CA SER A 89 12.36 -15.98 -17.30
C SER A 89 13.81 -15.43 -17.36
N ALA A 90 14.64 -15.95 -18.27
CA ALA A 90 16.00 -15.45 -18.50
C ALA A 90 16.02 -14.05 -19.14
N GLU A 91 15.10 -13.76 -20.05
CA GLU A 91 14.94 -12.42 -20.63
C GLU A 91 14.41 -11.44 -19.61
N ILE A 92 13.39 -11.82 -18.83
CA ILE A 92 12.84 -11.03 -17.73
C ILE A 92 13.95 -10.66 -16.74
N ARG A 93 14.75 -11.64 -16.30
CA ARG A 93 15.88 -11.44 -15.37
C ARG A 93 16.85 -10.36 -15.86
N LYS A 94 17.16 -10.32 -17.16
CA LYS A 94 18.05 -9.30 -17.76
C LYS A 94 17.44 -7.91 -17.80
N ARG A 95 16.11 -7.77 -17.66
CA ARG A 95 15.40 -6.48 -17.65
C ARG A 95 15.23 -5.90 -16.26
N LEU A 96 15.21 -6.73 -15.22
CA LEU A 96 15.11 -6.30 -13.82
C LEU A 96 16.49 -5.87 -13.29
N THR A 97 17.00 -4.76 -13.85
CA THR A 97 18.38 -4.30 -13.70
C THR A 97 18.67 -3.57 -12.39
N SER A 98 17.64 -3.19 -11.63
CA SER A 98 17.79 -2.51 -10.34
C SER A 98 17.53 -3.48 -9.20
N THR A 99 18.47 -3.59 -8.27
CA THR A 99 18.30 -4.34 -7.01
C THR A 99 18.29 -3.35 -5.86
N GLU A 100 17.24 -3.34 -5.06
CA GLU A 100 17.08 -2.39 -3.97
C GLU A 100 16.33 -3.01 -2.78
N THR A 101 16.63 -2.52 -1.58
CA THR A 101 15.70 -2.62 -0.44
C THR A 101 15.01 -1.27 -0.28
N ILE A 102 13.70 -1.24 -0.48
CA ILE A 102 12.88 -0.03 -0.35
C ILE A 102 12.15 -0.10 0.99
N VAL A 103 12.23 0.96 1.78
CA VAL A 103 11.52 1.09 3.05
C VAL A 103 10.50 2.20 2.95
N THR A 104 9.25 1.87 3.24
CA THR A 104 8.15 2.84 3.29
C THR A 104 7.49 2.78 4.66
N ILE A 105 7.34 3.94 5.32
CA ILE A 105 6.73 4.05 6.64
C ILE A 105 5.41 4.80 6.51
N GLU A 106 4.31 4.15 6.85
CA GLU A 106 2.97 4.72 6.84
C GLU A 106 2.45 4.82 8.27
N LYS A 107 2.08 6.02 8.73
CA LYS A 107 1.33 6.17 9.98
C LYS A 107 -0.15 5.99 9.69
N ARG A 108 -0.83 5.16 10.48
CA ARG A 108 -2.29 5.07 10.49
C ARG A 108 -2.84 6.07 11.47
N ASP A 109 -3.71 6.94 11.01
CA ASP A 109 -4.51 7.76 11.91
C ASP A 109 -5.87 7.11 12.23
N LYS A 110 -6.58 7.67 13.22
CA LYS A 110 -7.91 7.20 13.64
C LYS A 110 -9.00 7.43 12.59
N SER A 111 -8.70 8.17 11.51
CA SER A 111 -9.62 8.49 10.41
C SER A 111 -9.39 7.66 9.15
N GLY A 112 -8.38 6.78 9.16
CA GLY A 112 -7.97 5.98 8.01
C GLY A 112 -7.06 6.72 7.02
N SER A 113 -6.63 7.95 7.31
CA SER A 113 -5.72 8.70 6.44
C SER A 113 -4.28 8.21 6.64
N LEU A 114 -3.58 8.02 5.51
CA LEU A 114 -2.20 7.55 5.45
C LEU A 114 -1.25 8.74 5.35
N SER A 115 -0.32 8.86 6.29
CA SER A 115 0.81 9.79 6.17
C SER A 115 2.08 9.02 5.88
N TYR A 116 2.69 9.28 4.72
CA TYR A 116 3.95 8.68 4.32
C TYR A 116 5.10 9.46 4.95
N PHE A 117 5.80 8.79 5.84
CA PHE A 117 7.11 9.22 6.28
C PHE A 117 8.10 8.62 5.27
N GLY A 118 9.05 9.43 4.79
CA GLY A 118 10.13 8.92 3.93
C GLY A 118 10.96 7.83 4.62
N SER A 119 12.09 7.45 4.02
CA SER A 119 12.93 6.33 4.49
C SER A 119 13.73 6.60 5.78
N GLY A 120 13.26 7.45 6.69
CA GLY A 120 13.99 7.75 7.92
C GLY A 120 13.23 8.66 8.87
N GLY A 121 13.15 8.26 10.13
CA GLY A 121 12.65 9.12 11.19
C GLY A 121 12.36 8.34 12.46
N LYS A 122 12.86 8.86 13.58
CA LYS A 122 12.30 8.56 14.89
C LYS A 122 10.84 8.99 14.89
N VAL A 123 9.94 8.05 15.15
CA VAL A 123 8.50 8.30 15.17
C VAL A 123 8.00 8.53 16.59
N SER A 124 6.85 9.20 16.69
CA SER A 124 6.12 9.31 17.94
C SER A 124 5.28 8.06 18.22
N ARG A 125 4.65 8.03 19.39
CA ARG A 125 3.67 7.00 19.76
C ARG A 125 2.53 6.91 18.72
N GLY A 126 2.15 5.69 18.34
CA GLY A 126 1.03 5.42 17.45
C GLY A 126 1.12 4.12 16.66
N SER A 127 0.22 3.98 15.69
CA SER A 127 0.07 2.80 14.84
C SER A 127 0.72 3.01 13.48
N TYR A 128 1.55 2.08 13.05
CA TYR A 128 2.36 2.18 11.83
C TYR A 128 2.27 0.91 10.98
N LYS A 129 2.32 1.08 9.67
CA LYS A 129 2.60 0.02 8.69
C LYS A 129 3.96 0.33 8.07
N VAL A 130 4.91 -0.57 8.20
CA VAL A 130 6.24 -0.44 7.58
C VAL A 130 6.40 -1.51 6.53
N THR A 131 6.66 -1.11 5.30
CA THR A 131 6.81 -2.00 4.16
C THR A 131 8.28 -2.06 3.75
N PHE A 132 8.84 -3.26 3.78
CA PHE A 132 10.19 -3.57 3.30
C PHE A 132 10.09 -4.37 2.01
N ASP A 133 10.47 -3.76 0.89
CA ASP A 133 10.51 -4.42 -0.41
C ASP A 133 11.95 -4.77 -0.77
N TYR A 134 12.28 -6.07 -0.77
CA TYR A 134 13.54 -6.63 -1.26
C TYR A 134 13.34 -7.08 -2.71
N VAL A 135 13.73 -6.22 -3.65
CA VAL A 135 13.25 -6.32 -5.03
C VAL A 135 14.35 -6.25 -6.07
N ASN A 136 14.12 -6.99 -7.15
CA ASN A 136 14.72 -6.72 -8.44
C ASN A 136 13.65 -6.16 -9.35
N TYR A 137 13.86 -4.95 -9.85
CA TYR A 137 12.85 -4.20 -10.59
C TYR A 137 13.46 -3.41 -11.75
N THR A 138 12.57 -2.94 -12.61
CA THR A 138 12.83 -1.91 -13.61
C THR A 138 11.78 -0.80 -13.47
N THR A 139 12.03 0.35 -14.07
CA THR A 139 11.12 1.49 -14.05
C THR A 139 10.53 1.73 -15.42
N GLN A 140 9.22 1.92 -15.50
CA GLN A 140 8.55 2.35 -16.72
C GLN A 140 7.75 3.62 -16.49
N ASN A 141 7.69 4.44 -17.54
CA ASN A 141 6.89 5.66 -17.50
C ASN A 141 5.40 5.31 -17.59
N LEU A 142 4.65 5.81 -16.62
CA LEU A 142 3.21 5.75 -16.55
C LEU A 142 2.67 7.14 -16.88
N SER A 143 2.07 7.27 -18.05
CA SER A 143 1.38 8.50 -18.44
C SER A 143 -0.07 8.44 -17.95
N PHE A 144 -0.56 9.51 -17.36
CA PHE A 144 -1.92 9.61 -16.86
C PHE A 144 -2.47 11.01 -17.00
N ASN A 145 -3.80 11.12 -17.20
CA ASN A 145 -4.47 12.40 -17.33
C ASN A 145 -4.86 12.91 -15.93
N GLY A 146 -4.14 13.91 -15.41
CA GLY A 146 -4.41 14.55 -14.11
C GLY A 146 -4.00 16.02 -14.09
N SER A 147 -4.43 16.78 -13.07
CA SER A 147 -4.10 18.20 -12.88
C SER A 147 -2.73 18.38 -12.21
N GLY A 148 -1.66 18.27 -13.00
CA GLY A 148 -0.27 18.28 -12.53
C GLY A 148 0.58 17.34 -13.39
N LYS A 149 1.84 17.09 -12.99
CA LYS A 149 2.77 16.24 -13.77
C LYS A 149 2.10 14.92 -14.19
N THR A 150 1.84 14.79 -15.49
CA THR A 150 1.12 13.70 -16.18
C THR A 150 1.98 12.44 -16.38
N SER A 151 3.01 12.26 -15.55
CA SER A 151 3.96 11.16 -15.66
C SER A 151 4.45 10.72 -14.28
N ALA A 152 4.32 9.42 -14.02
CA ALA A 152 4.82 8.71 -12.85
C ALA A 152 5.76 7.57 -13.28
N LEU A 153 6.54 7.03 -12.34
CA LEU A 153 7.35 5.86 -12.59
C LEU A 153 6.71 4.63 -11.94
N GLY A 154 6.25 3.68 -12.76
CA GLY A 154 5.86 2.36 -12.29
C GLY A 154 7.11 1.55 -12.00
N ARG A 155 7.24 1.08 -10.75
CA ARG A 155 8.26 0.09 -10.42
C ARG A 155 7.69 -1.29 -10.70
N ILE A 156 8.31 -2.01 -11.62
CA ILE A 156 7.85 -3.32 -12.11
C ILE A 156 8.95 -4.32 -11.80
N GLY A 157 8.64 -5.36 -11.04
CA GLY A 157 9.66 -6.28 -10.57
C GLY A 157 9.12 -7.50 -9.85
N VAL A 158 10.05 -8.23 -9.25
CA VAL A 158 9.81 -9.46 -8.50
C VAL A 158 10.55 -9.36 -7.17
N GLY A 159 10.09 -10.08 -6.16
CA GLY A 159 10.81 -10.07 -4.89
C GLY A 159 9.99 -10.51 -3.70
N LEU A 160 10.44 -10.01 -2.54
CA LEU A 160 9.84 -10.25 -1.24
C LEU A 160 9.41 -8.91 -0.63
N ARG A 161 8.16 -8.87 -0.19
CA ARG A 161 7.64 -7.82 0.67
C ARG A 161 7.47 -8.33 2.09
N ILE A 162 7.97 -7.57 3.05
CA ILE A 162 7.72 -7.77 4.47
C ILE A 162 6.92 -6.58 4.97
N ILE A 163 5.74 -6.84 5.54
CA ILE A 163 4.89 -5.81 6.14
C ILE A 163 4.95 -5.97 7.65
N ALA A 164 5.41 -4.92 8.33
CA ALA A 164 5.40 -4.82 9.77
C ALA A 164 4.22 -3.95 10.22
N ASP A 165 3.26 -4.57 10.88
CA ASP A 165 2.14 -3.90 11.54
C ASP A 165 2.52 -3.62 12.98
N LEU A 166 2.77 -2.35 13.30
CA LEU A 166 3.44 -1.95 14.53
C LEU A 166 2.59 -0.99 15.37
N GLU A 167 2.65 -1.18 16.68
CA GLU A 167 2.20 -0.23 17.69
C GLU A 167 3.41 0.24 18.49
N THR A 168 3.70 1.54 18.43
CA THR A 168 4.76 2.17 19.23
C THR A 168 4.18 2.67 20.55
N SER A 169 4.80 2.33 21.68
CA SER A 169 4.39 2.77 23.02
C SER A 169 5.15 4.01 23.50
N ALA A 170 6.26 4.35 22.83
CA ALA A 170 7.15 5.47 23.15
C ALA A 170 7.37 6.40 21.95
N ASP A 171 7.79 7.63 22.25
CA ASP A 171 8.31 8.56 21.26
C ASP A 171 9.79 8.28 20.98
N GLY A 172 10.27 8.69 19.81
CA GLY A 172 11.68 8.55 19.47
C GLY A 172 12.05 7.18 18.89
N VAL A 173 11.07 6.33 18.57
CA VAL A 173 11.26 4.96 18.07
C VAL A 173 11.74 4.99 16.63
N ASP A 174 12.83 4.30 16.32
CA ASP A 174 13.36 4.24 14.95
C ASP A 174 12.74 3.07 14.17
N LEU A 175 11.98 3.40 13.12
CA LEU A 175 11.33 2.43 12.22
C LEU A 175 12.01 2.32 10.85
N SER A 176 13.22 2.88 10.69
CA SER A 176 13.93 2.94 9.40
C SER A 176 14.42 1.57 8.88
N GLY A 177 14.39 0.53 9.72
CA GLY A 177 14.94 -0.78 9.40
C GLY A 177 14.45 -1.88 10.34
N LEU A 178 14.59 -3.14 9.92
CA LEU A 178 14.26 -4.30 10.75
C LEU A 178 15.11 -4.39 12.03
N LEU A 179 16.40 -4.04 11.96
CA LEU A 179 17.29 -4.03 13.14
C LEU A 179 16.87 -3.03 14.23
N PRO A 180 16.70 -1.72 13.95
CA PRO A 180 16.24 -0.78 14.97
C PRO A 180 14.84 -1.12 15.49
N ILE A 181 13.95 -1.69 14.67
CA ILE A 181 12.65 -2.20 15.12
C ILE A 181 12.83 -3.35 16.11
N GLY A 182 13.71 -4.31 15.82
CA GLY A 182 14.01 -5.43 16.71
C GLY A 182 14.55 -4.99 18.07
N LEU A 183 15.45 -4.00 18.09
CA LEU A 183 15.95 -3.39 19.32
C LEU A 183 14.81 -2.70 20.10
N ALA A 184 13.95 -1.96 19.42
CA ALA A 184 12.81 -1.29 20.05
C ALA A 184 11.77 -2.30 20.60
N ALA A 185 11.62 -3.46 19.95
CA ALA A 185 10.76 -4.55 20.45
C ALA A 185 11.35 -5.21 21.70
N GLN A 186 12.68 -5.42 21.75
CA GLN A 186 13.37 -5.93 22.94
C GLN A 186 13.22 -4.98 24.15
N ASP A 187 13.20 -3.68 23.89
CA ASP A 187 12.96 -2.63 24.89
C ASP A 187 11.47 -2.41 25.23
N GLU A 188 10.55 -3.25 24.72
CA GLU A 188 9.09 -3.12 24.88
C GLU A 188 8.50 -1.77 24.37
N LYS A 189 9.23 -1.07 23.51
CA LYS A 189 8.83 0.20 22.89
C LYS A 189 7.95 -0.01 21.65
N VAL A 190 7.99 -1.21 21.07
CA VAL A 190 7.23 -1.60 19.88
C VAL A 190 6.67 -3.00 20.06
N THR A 191 5.42 -3.18 19.66
CA THR A 191 4.81 -4.50 19.50
C THR A 191 4.20 -4.59 18.12
N GLY A 192 4.01 -5.81 17.60
CA GLY A 192 3.46 -5.95 16.26
C GLY A 192 3.55 -7.34 15.67
N ARG A 193 3.32 -7.40 14.36
CA ARG A 193 3.42 -8.62 13.56
C ARG A 193 4.15 -8.32 12.26
N LEU A 194 4.83 -9.34 11.75
CA LEU A 194 5.42 -9.36 10.42
C LEU A 194 4.61 -10.30 9.53
N SER A 195 4.30 -9.87 8.32
CA SER A 195 3.77 -10.71 7.26
C SER A 195 4.67 -10.65 6.04
N PHE A 196 4.71 -11.73 5.28
CA PHE A 196 5.63 -11.90 4.17
C PHE A 196 4.86 -12.25 2.90
N LEU A 197 5.25 -11.64 1.80
CA LEU A 197 4.68 -11.88 0.49
C LEU A 197 5.80 -12.00 -0.53
N VAL A 198 6.00 -13.19 -1.08
CA VAL A 198 6.80 -13.38 -2.29
C VAL A 198 5.90 -13.18 -3.49
N TYR A 199 6.35 -12.39 -4.46
CA TYR A 199 5.59 -12.10 -5.67
C TYR A 199 6.48 -12.20 -6.91
N GLY A 200 5.88 -12.64 -8.01
CA GLY A 200 6.56 -12.74 -9.29
C GLY A 200 7.69 -13.77 -9.37
N ILE A 201 7.76 -14.67 -8.40
CA ILE A 201 8.76 -15.74 -8.31
C ILE A 201 8.02 -17.05 -8.10
N SER A 202 8.20 -18.00 -9.00
CA SER A 202 7.72 -19.36 -8.86
C SER A 202 8.90 -20.33 -8.87
N ASN A 203 9.11 -20.98 -7.73
CA ASN A 203 10.11 -22.01 -7.49
C ASN A 203 9.69 -22.83 -6.27
N ASP A 204 9.80 -24.16 -6.34
CA ASP A 204 9.35 -25.08 -5.27
C ASP A 204 10.01 -24.79 -3.91
N LYS A 205 11.19 -24.17 -3.91
CA LYS A 205 11.95 -23.80 -2.70
C LYS A 205 11.39 -22.56 -2.00
N VAL A 206 10.50 -21.77 -2.62
CA VAL A 206 9.92 -20.54 -2.05
C VAL A 206 9.14 -20.85 -0.78
N ALA A 207 8.22 -21.82 -0.84
CA ALA A 207 7.34 -22.18 0.27
C ALA A 207 8.11 -22.71 1.49
N MET A 208 9.31 -23.25 1.29
CA MET A 208 10.18 -23.75 2.36
C MET A 208 11.01 -22.65 3.02
N SER A 209 11.21 -21.50 2.34
CA SER A 209 12.20 -20.50 2.73
C SER A 209 11.59 -19.23 3.33
N VAL A 210 10.28 -19.00 3.14
CA VAL A 210 9.63 -17.76 3.57
C VAL A 210 8.45 -18.09 4.51
N PRO A 211 8.48 -17.62 5.77
CA PRO A 211 7.36 -17.80 6.69
C PRO A 211 6.16 -16.96 6.22
N SER A 212 4.92 -17.37 6.51
CA SER A 212 3.74 -16.58 6.13
C SER A 212 3.52 -15.37 7.04
N GLN A 213 3.54 -15.60 8.35
CA GLN A 213 3.36 -14.59 9.40
C GLN A 213 4.20 -14.92 10.62
N SER A 214 4.55 -13.88 11.40
CA SER A 214 5.22 -14.05 12.68
C SER A 214 4.90 -12.88 13.62
N ILE A 215 4.93 -13.14 14.92
CA ILE A 215 4.90 -12.08 15.93
C ILE A 215 6.26 -11.36 15.88
N LEU A 216 6.25 -10.04 16.11
CA LEU A 216 7.48 -9.27 16.15
C LEU A 216 8.31 -9.67 17.38
N ASP A 217 9.51 -10.20 17.13
CA ASP A 217 10.54 -10.50 18.11
C ASP A 217 11.90 -10.62 17.41
N VAL A 218 12.97 -10.85 18.17
CA VAL A 218 14.34 -10.98 17.61
C VAL A 218 14.43 -12.13 16.59
N SER A 219 13.71 -13.22 16.82
CA SER A 219 13.72 -14.40 15.93
C SER A 219 13.03 -14.12 14.59
N SER A 220 11.92 -13.35 14.60
CA SER A 220 11.22 -12.99 13.36
C SER A 220 11.99 -11.97 12.53
N ILE A 221 12.79 -11.10 13.17
CA ILE A 221 13.78 -10.27 12.47
C ILE A 221 14.85 -11.12 11.79
N GLN A 222 15.39 -12.15 12.45
CA GLN A 222 16.36 -13.07 11.84
C GLN A 222 15.75 -13.81 10.63
N LYS A 223 14.56 -14.39 10.80
CA LYS A 223 13.81 -15.04 9.70
C LYS A 223 13.53 -14.10 8.53
N SER A 224 13.35 -12.81 8.79
CA SER A 224 13.17 -11.81 7.74
C SER A 224 14.41 -11.64 6.87
N PHE A 225 15.60 -11.64 7.48
CA PHE A 225 16.86 -11.61 6.73
C PHE A 225 17.12 -12.92 5.98
N GLU A 226 16.81 -14.06 6.58
CA GLU A 226 16.90 -15.38 5.95
C GLU A 226 16.00 -15.46 4.70
N ALA A 227 14.73 -15.05 4.83
CA ALA A 227 13.79 -15.00 3.72
C ALA A 227 14.27 -14.07 2.60
N ALA A 228 14.75 -12.88 2.94
CA ALA A 228 15.30 -11.94 1.97
C ALA A 228 16.54 -12.50 1.24
N ALA A 229 17.43 -13.18 1.96
CA ALA A 229 18.59 -13.84 1.37
C ALA A 229 18.18 -15.00 0.44
N ALA A 230 17.23 -15.83 0.88
CA ALA A 230 16.72 -16.94 0.08
C ALA A 230 16.09 -16.44 -1.22
N VAL A 231 15.22 -15.43 -1.16
CA VAL A 231 14.56 -14.86 -2.35
C VAL A 231 15.58 -14.24 -3.32
N ARG A 232 16.62 -13.57 -2.81
CA ARG A 232 17.72 -13.06 -3.66
C ARG A 232 18.46 -14.17 -4.39
N VAL A 233 18.71 -15.30 -3.73
CA VAL A 233 19.33 -16.46 -4.37
C VAL A 233 18.38 -17.03 -5.42
N LEU A 234 17.12 -17.29 -5.07
CA LEU A 234 16.12 -17.87 -5.97
C LEU A 234 15.97 -17.07 -7.26
N PHE A 235 15.97 -15.73 -7.19
CA PHE A 235 15.92 -14.89 -8.37
C PHE A 235 17.01 -15.22 -9.39
N GLY A 236 18.24 -15.49 -8.93
CA GLY A 236 19.40 -15.73 -9.79
C GLY A 236 19.46 -17.12 -10.41
N LEU A 237 18.65 -18.05 -9.94
CA LEU A 237 18.66 -19.44 -10.40
C LEU A 237 17.97 -19.60 -11.76
N GLU A 238 18.55 -20.40 -12.65
CA GLU A 238 18.02 -20.62 -14.00
C GLU A 238 16.65 -21.31 -13.98
N GLU A 239 16.42 -22.20 -13.03
CA GLU A 239 15.16 -22.95 -12.89
C GLU A 239 13.99 -22.09 -12.39
N THR A 240 14.25 -20.92 -11.82
CA THR A 240 13.22 -20.05 -11.25
C THR A 240 12.42 -19.36 -12.35
N GLN A 241 11.09 -19.53 -12.29
CA GLN A 241 10.18 -18.84 -13.18
C GLN A 241 9.88 -17.44 -12.64
N LEU A 242 9.92 -16.45 -13.53
CA LEU A 242 9.71 -15.04 -13.19
C LEU A 242 8.50 -14.48 -13.94
N GLU A 243 7.67 -13.74 -13.21
CA GLU A 243 6.55 -12.98 -13.75
C GLU A 243 6.58 -11.60 -13.07
N PRO A 244 6.85 -10.48 -13.76
CA PRO A 244 6.97 -9.19 -13.12
C PRO A 244 5.63 -8.62 -12.63
N TYR A 245 5.65 -7.96 -11.48
CA TYR A 245 4.51 -7.32 -10.85
C TYR A 245 4.77 -5.81 -10.74
N LEU A 246 3.73 -5.00 -10.89
CA LEU A 246 3.75 -3.60 -10.45
C LEU A 246 3.79 -3.61 -8.93
N ILE A 247 4.87 -3.09 -8.34
CA ILE A 247 5.10 -3.11 -6.88
C ILE A 247 4.71 -1.81 -6.21
N GLY A 248 4.72 -0.71 -6.98
CA GLY A 248 4.41 0.63 -6.50
C GLY A 248 4.74 1.72 -7.52
N ILE A 249 4.42 2.94 -7.14
CA ILE A 249 4.56 4.14 -7.97
C ILE A 249 5.60 5.07 -7.35
N ALA A 250 6.49 5.62 -8.16
CA ALA A 250 7.54 6.54 -7.75
C ALA A 250 7.50 7.85 -8.55
N ASP A 251 8.25 8.84 -8.07
CA ASP A 251 8.30 10.22 -8.59
C ASP A 251 6.94 10.91 -8.70
N VAL A 252 6.04 10.59 -7.79
CA VAL A 252 4.74 11.25 -7.63
C VAL A 252 4.70 12.04 -6.34
N VAL A 253 4.07 13.22 -6.39
CA VAL A 253 3.68 13.88 -5.15
C VAL A 253 2.51 13.12 -4.56
N PRO A 254 2.40 13.02 -3.22
CA PRO A 254 1.39 12.16 -2.64
C PRO A 254 -0.06 12.58 -2.98
N SER A 255 -0.30 13.87 -3.27
CA SER A 255 -1.61 14.38 -3.68
C SER A 255 -2.12 13.86 -5.03
N VAL A 256 -1.23 13.37 -5.91
CA VAL A 256 -1.62 12.76 -7.21
C VAL A 256 -1.33 11.26 -7.25
N ALA A 257 -0.92 10.68 -6.13
CA ALA A 257 -0.57 9.27 -6.05
C ALA A 257 -1.74 8.35 -6.40
N TYR A 258 -2.96 8.74 -6.01
CA TYR A 258 -4.17 8.00 -6.33
C TYR A 258 -4.41 7.90 -7.85
N ASP A 259 -4.39 9.03 -8.55
CA ASP A 259 -4.57 9.08 -10.00
C ASP A 259 -3.46 8.32 -10.73
N ALA A 260 -2.23 8.43 -10.25
CA ALA A 260 -1.09 7.70 -10.80
C ALA A 260 -1.19 6.18 -10.58
N MET A 261 -1.68 5.74 -9.42
CA MET A 261 -1.93 4.32 -9.14
C MET A 261 -3.06 3.77 -10.02
N GLN A 262 -4.16 4.51 -10.18
CA GLN A 262 -5.23 4.10 -11.08
C GLN A 262 -4.74 3.96 -12.51
N ALA A 263 -3.97 4.93 -13.00
CA ALA A 263 -3.45 4.87 -14.36
C ALA A 263 -2.40 3.79 -14.58
N GLY A 264 -1.54 3.53 -13.57
CA GLY A 264 -0.62 2.39 -13.60
C GLY A 264 -1.38 1.07 -13.68
N THR A 265 -2.44 0.92 -12.89
CA THR A 265 -3.34 -0.23 -12.89
C THR A 265 -4.01 -0.40 -14.26
N LEU A 266 -4.55 0.66 -14.84
CA LEU A 266 -5.19 0.61 -16.16
C LEU A 266 -4.18 0.25 -17.26
N LYS A 267 -3.05 0.95 -17.33
CA LYS A 267 -2.06 0.77 -18.41
C LYS A 267 -1.38 -0.61 -18.36
N LEU A 268 -1.08 -1.11 -17.16
CA LEU A 268 -0.26 -2.31 -17.00
C LEU A 268 -1.08 -3.59 -16.82
N LEU A 269 -2.37 -3.50 -16.49
CA LEU A 269 -3.20 -4.67 -16.23
C LEU A 269 -4.28 -4.91 -17.29
N TYR A 270 -4.69 -3.88 -18.05
CA TYR A 270 -5.73 -3.96 -19.08
C TYR A 270 -5.17 -3.61 -20.45
#